data_AF-A0A2T0AR16-F1
#
_entry.id   AF-A0A2T0AR16-F1
#
_cell.length_a   1.000
_cell.length_b   1.000
_cell.length_c   1.000
_cell.angle_alpha   90.00
_cell.angle_beta   90.00
_cell.angle_gamma   90.00
#
_symmetry.space_group_name_H-M   'P 1'
#
loop_
_entity.id
_entity.type
_entity.pdbx_description
1 polymer ?
#
loop_
_entity_poly.entity_id
_entity_poly.type
_entity_poly.pdbx_seq_one_letter_code
_entity_poly.pdbx_strand_id
1 'polypeptide(L)' 'MIYNLELTLEEMQQQALLKGKMEGKLEGELEGELKGKREVARNLLLLNVDIETIIKATGLAPEEINALKKQLEQ' A
#
# COMPACT_ATOMS: atom_id res chain seq x y z
N MET A 1 7.09 47.51 -4.39
CA MET A 1 7.88 46.29 -4.64
C MET A 1 7.50 45.19 -3.64
N ILE A 2 6.21 44.82 -3.52
CA ILE A 2 5.74 43.80 -2.56
C ILE A 2 5.15 42.57 -3.30
N TYR A 3 4.66 42.75 -4.54
CA TYR A 3 4.02 41.72 -5.35
C TYR A 3 4.88 40.47 -5.64
N ASN A 4 6.21 40.57 -5.69
CA ASN A 4 7.06 39.40 -5.97
C ASN A 4 7.12 38.41 -4.80
N LEU A 5 6.97 38.87 -3.55
CA LEU A 5 7.10 38.02 -2.36
C LEU A 5 5.82 37.21 -2.10
N GLU A 6 4.65 37.81 -2.33
CA GLU A 6 3.36 37.12 -2.22
C GLU A 6 3.23 36.00 -3.26
N LEU A 7 3.66 36.26 -4.52
CA LEU A 7 3.65 35.27 -5.58
C LEU A 7 4.53 34.06 -5.23
N THR A 8 5.74 34.29 -4.71
CA THR A 8 6.64 33.20 -4.30
C THR A 8 6.11 32.37 -3.14
N LEU A 9 5.37 32.96 -2.20
CA LEU A 9 4.76 32.24 -1.07
C LEU A 9 3.62 31.34 -1.54
N GLU A 10 2.79 31.83 -2.45
CA GLU A 10 1.66 31.10 -3.01
C GLU A 10 2.15 29.90 -3.86
N GLU A 11 3.19 30.10 -4.68
CA GLU A 11 3.86 29.03 -5.43
C GLU A 11 4.46 27.97 -4.51
N MET A 12 5.14 28.38 -3.43
CA MET A 12 5.70 27.45 -2.44
C MET A 12 4.62 26.63 -1.72
N GLN A 13 3.49 27.24 -1.36
CA GLN A 13 2.38 26.52 -0.73
C GLN A 13 1.73 25.52 -1.69
N GLN A 14 1.54 25.91 -2.96
CA GLN A 14 1.01 25.00 -3.99
C GLN A 14 1.96 23.81 -4.22
N GLN A 15 3.27 24.05 -4.29
CA GLN A 15 4.26 22.99 -4.42
C GLN A 15 4.27 22.05 -3.21
N ALA A 16 4.19 22.59 -1.99
CA ALA A 16 4.12 21.79 -0.78
C ALA A 16 2.86 20.90 -0.75
N LEU A 17 1.71 21.45 -1.13
CA LEU A 17 0.45 20.70 -1.20
C LEU A 17 0.48 19.61 -2.28
N LEU A 18 1.03 19.92 -3.45
CA LEU A 18 1.21 18.97 -4.55
C LEU A 18 2.13 17.82 -4.13
N LYS A 19 3.25 18.14 -3.49
CA LYS A 19 4.19 17.14 -2.99
C LYS A 19 3.56 16.24 -1.94
N GLY A 20 2.88 16.82 -0.93
CA GLY A 20 2.18 16.04 0.09
C GLY A 20 1.07 15.14 -0.46
N LYS A 21 0.30 15.62 -1.47
CA LYS A 21 -0.70 14.80 -2.15
C LYS A 21 -0.08 13.66 -2.95
N MET A 22 1.05 13.91 -3.62
CA MET A 22 1.75 12.91 -4.42
C MET A 22 2.36 11.82 -3.53
N GLU A 23 3.02 12.21 -2.44
CA GLU A 23 3.58 11.29 -1.43
C GLU A 23 2.46 10.46 -0.80
N GLY A 24 1.39 11.09 -0.30
CA GLY A 24 0.28 10.37 0.33
C GLY A 24 -0.47 9.42 -0.62
N LYS A 25 -0.60 9.77 -1.90
CA LYS A 25 -1.19 8.87 -2.90
C LYS A 25 -0.31 7.65 -3.15
N LEU A 26 1.00 7.86 -3.31
CA LEU A 26 1.94 6.79 -3.61
C LEU A 26 2.08 5.82 -2.43
N GLU A 27 2.17 6.34 -1.21
CA GLU A 27 2.16 5.52 0.01
C GLU A 27 0.85 4.76 0.18
N GLY A 28 -0.29 5.42 -0.03
CA GLY A 28 -1.60 4.79 0.09
C GLY A 28 -1.86 3.69 -0.95
N GLU A 29 -1.38 3.87 -2.18
CA GLU A 29 -1.52 2.88 -3.25
C GLU A 29 -0.68 1.63 -2.96
N LEU A 30 0.59 1.81 -2.55
CA LEU A 30 1.48 0.70 -2.17
C LEU A 30 0.95 -0.06 -0.96
N GLU A 31 0.52 0.66 0.09
CA GLU A 31 -0.01 0.03 1.29
C GLU A 31 -1.34 -0.69 1.00
N GLY A 32 -2.19 -0.10 0.16
CA GLY A 32 -3.44 -0.69 -0.29
C GLY A 32 -3.25 -1.98 -1.09
N GLU A 33 -2.31 -1.99 -2.04
CA GLU A 33 -2.01 -3.18 -2.85
C GLU A 33 -1.48 -4.33 -1.98
N LEU A 34 -0.54 -4.03 -1.06
CA LEU A 34 0.00 -5.03 -0.13
C LEU A 34 -1.06 -5.56 0.83
N LYS A 35 -1.90 -4.68 1.39
CA LYS A 35 -3.02 -5.09 2.25
C LYS A 35 -4.00 -5.98 1.50
N GLY A 36 -4.38 -5.59 0.27
CA GLY A 36 -5.29 -6.37 -0.57
C GLY A 36 -4.76 -7.76 -0.87
N LYS A 37 -3.50 -7.90 -1.30
CA LYS A 37 -2.88 -9.22 -1.56
C LYS A 37 -2.86 -10.09 -0.31
N ARG A 38 -2.51 -9.53 0.84
CA ARG A 38 -2.49 -10.26 2.13
C ARG A 38 -3.88 -10.67 2.59
N GLU A 39 -4.88 -9.82 2.41
CA GLU A 39 -6.27 -10.12 2.75
C GLU A 39 -6.83 -11.26 1.88
N VAL A 40 -6.57 -11.21 0.56
CA VAL A 40 -6.93 -12.30 -0.36
C VAL A 40 -6.24 -13.60 0.07
N ALA A 41 -4.93 -13.58 0.35
CA ALA A 41 -4.20 -14.76 0.81
C ALA A 41 -4.78 -15.32 2.13
N ARG A 42 -5.10 -14.43 3.08
CA ARG A 42 -5.71 -14.79 4.36
C ARG A 42 -7.07 -15.46 4.17
N ASN A 43 -7.92 -14.91 3.31
CA ASN A 43 -9.25 -15.46 3.02
C ASN A 43 -9.13 -16.84 2.34
N LEU A 44 -8.19 -17.01 1.40
CA LEU A 44 -7.94 -18.30 0.75
C LEU A 44 -7.41 -19.35 1.74
N LEU A 45 -6.54 -18.96 2.69
CA LEU A 45 -6.08 -19.85 3.76
C LEU A 45 -7.24 -20.32 4.66
N LEU A 46 -8.14 -19.41 5.03
CA LEU A 46 -9.34 -19.75 5.82
C LEU A 46 -10.29 -20.70 5.07
N LEU A 47 -10.34 -20.60 3.74
CA LEU A 47 -11.09 -21.51 2.87
C LEU A 47 -10.40 -22.86 2.64
N ASN A 48 -9.27 -23.13 3.32
CA ASN A 48 -8.45 -24.34 3.15
C ASN A 48 -7.97 -24.56 1.70
N VAL A 49 -7.71 -23.48 0.96
CA VAL A 49 -7.11 -23.54 -0.39
C VAL A 49 -5.63 -23.90 -0.28
N ASP A 50 -5.14 -24.70 -1.23
CA ASP A 50 -3.73 -25.09 -1.30
C ASP A 50 -2.78 -23.90 -1.43
N ILE A 51 -1.66 -23.94 -0.70
CA ILE A 51 -0.64 -22.88 -0.66
C ILE A 51 -0.13 -22.53 -2.06
N GLU A 52 0.11 -23.51 -2.94
CA GLU A 52 0.54 -23.25 -4.32
C GLU A 52 -0.46 -22.42 -5.13
N THR A 53 -1.76 -22.67 -4.94
CA THR A 53 -2.83 -21.92 -5.61
C THR A 53 -2.88 -20.49 -5.09
N ILE A 54 -2.67 -20.31 -3.78
CA ILE A 54 -2.60 -18.99 -3.15
C ILE A 54 -1.40 -18.19 -3.67
N ILE A 55 -0.23 -18.81 -3.81
CA ILE A 55 0.98 -18.19 -4.41
C ILE A 55 0.67 -17.72 -5.83
N LYS A 56 0.07 -18.58 -6.65
CA LYS A 56 -0.29 -18.23 -8.05
C LYS A 56 -1.33 -17.12 -8.13
N ALA A 57 -2.30 -17.09 -7.22
CA ALA A 57 -3.38 -16.11 -7.22
C ALA A 57 -2.97 -14.74 -6.68
N THR A 58 -2.11 -14.71 -5.65
CA THR A 58 -1.73 -13.48 -4.94
C THR A 58 -0.36 -12.93 -5.34
N GLY A 59 0.49 -13.77 -5.94
CA GLY A 59 1.88 -13.43 -6.28
C GLY A 59 2.78 -13.24 -5.05
N LEU A 60 2.31 -13.61 -3.85
CA LEU A 60 3.08 -13.53 -2.61
C LEU A 60 4.05 -14.71 -2.50
N ALA A 61 5.15 -14.48 -1.80
CA ALA A 61 6.14 -15.51 -1.54
C ALA A 61 5.58 -16.60 -0.61
N PRO A 62 6.01 -17.87 -0.76
CA PRO A 62 5.58 -18.96 0.14
C PRO A 62 5.88 -18.67 1.61
N GLU A 63 6.97 -17.95 1.91
CA GLU A 63 7.33 -17.53 3.26
C GLU A 63 6.31 -16.56 3.85
N GLU A 64 5.81 -15.61 3.06
CA GLU A 64 4.78 -14.67 3.50
C GLU A 64 3.45 -15.37 3.76
N ILE A 65 3.06 -16.32 2.92
CA ILE A 65 1.83 -17.10 3.12
C ILE A 65 1.93 -17.98 4.38
N ASN A 66 3.09 -18.60 4.63
CA ASN A 66 3.33 -19.35 5.85
C ASN A 66 3.32 -18.47 7.10
N ALA A 67 3.89 -17.25 7.02
CA ALA A 67 3.82 -16.29 8.10
C ALA A 67 2.36 -15.88 8.39
N LEU A 68 1.56 -15.58 7.34
CA LEU A 68 0.13 -15.28 7.46
C LEU A 68 -0.65 -16.44 8.07
N LYS A 69 -0.36 -17.68 7.65
CA LYS A 69 -0.97 -18.89 8.23
C LYS A 69 -0.65 -19.01 9.72
N LYS A 70 0.62 -18.81 10.10
CA LYS A 70 1.04 -18.86 11.51
C LYS A 70 0.41 -17.75 12.35
N GLN A 71 0.15 -16.58 11.77
CA GLN A 71 -0.58 -15.49 12.44
C GLN A 71 -2.08 -15.77 12.57
N LEU A 72 -2.66 -16.61 11.72
CA LEU A 72 -4.07 -17.04 11.78
C LEU A 72 -4.31 -18.16 12.80
N GLU A 73 -3.31 -19.00 13.02
CA GLU A 73 -3.37 -20.15 13.94
C GLU A 73 -2.92 -19.79 15.38
N GLN A 74 -2.45 -18.56 15.61
CA GLN A 74 -2.14 -17.98 16.94
C GLN A 74 -3.35 -17.27 17.54
#